data_AF-A0A954WBP3-F1
#
_entry.id   AF-A0A954WBP3-F1
#
_cell.length_a   1.000
_cell.length_b   1.000
_cell.length_c   1.000
_cell.angle_alpha   90.00
_cell.angle_beta   90.00
_cell.angle_gamma   90.00
#
_symmetry.space_group_name_H-M   'P 1'
#
loop_
_entity.id
_entity.type
_entity.pdbx_description
1 polymer ?
#
loop_
_entity_poly.entity_id
_entity_poly.type
_entity_poly.pdbx_seq_one_letter_code
_entity_poly.pdbx_strand_id
1 'polypeptide(L)'
;DEVKQRLLFNLTNVGRPMIVLKDGNYKNRNELYLKHSYGGVELKTNFAQDTLTNLYQLWKRPVHIETVLSDHVTILSFDGHEHRVTQTEEVVA
;
A
#
# COMPACT_ATOMS: atom_id res chain seq x y z
N ASP A 1 12.16 10.80 18.43
CA ASP A 1 11.69 11.51 17.23
C ASP A 1 10.44 10.93 16.56
N GLU A 2 10.22 9.62 16.66
CA GLU A 2 9.07 8.93 16.05
C GLU A 2 7.69 9.51 16.42
N VAL A 3 7.49 9.91 17.68
CA VAL A 3 6.23 10.54 18.15
C VAL A 3 6.02 11.92 17.51
N LYS A 4 7.09 12.70 17.30
CA LYS A 4 7.01 14.00 16.61
C LYS A 4 6.64 13.82 15.13
N GLN A 5 7.24 12.84 14.46
CA GLN A 5 6.94 12.54 13.06
C GLN A 5 5.49 12.07 12.87
N ARG A 6 5.00 11.17 13.73
CA ARG A 6 3.59 10.75 13.73
C ARG A 6 2.63 11.94 13.95
N LEU A 7 2.94 12.83 14.89
CA LEU A 7 2.13 14.03 15.15
C LEU A 7 2.15 15.02 13.98
N LEU A 8 3.32 15.27 13.39
CA LEU A 8 3.45 16.12 12.21
C LEU A 8 2.69 15.55 11.01
N PHE A 9 2.77 14.23 10.76
CA PHE A 9 2.05 13.58 9.66
C PHE A 9 0.52 13.62 9.84
N ASN A 10 0.04 13.49 11.08
CA ASN A 10 -1.37 13.69 11.40
C ASN A 10 -1.85 15.12 11.09
N LEU A 11 -0.96 16.11 11.17
CA LEU A 11 -1.26 17.51 10.87
C LEU A 11 -1.13 17.86 9.38
N THR A 12 -0.25 17.22 8.61
CA THR A 12 -0.04 17.53 7.18
C THR A 12 -1.01 16.85 6.22
N ASN A 13 -1.53 15.66 6.55
CA ASN A 13 -2.48 14.92 5.69
C ASN A 13 -3.81 14.57 6.37
N VAL A 14 -4.10 15.14 7.55
CA VAL A 14 -5.31 14.86 8.34
C VAL A 14 -5.49 13.34 8.54
N GLY A 15 -4.38 12.62 8.76
CA GLY A 15 -4.37 11.17 8.93
C GLY A 15 -4.77 10.33 7.70
N ARG A 16 -4.83 10.92 6.49
CA ARG A 16 -5.09 10.17 5.25
C ARG A 16 -3.79 9.58 4.69
N PRO A 17 -3.76 8.28 4.36
CA PRO A 17 -2.57 7.68 3.76
C PRO A 17 -2.33 8.24 2.35
N MET A 18 -1.06 8.50 2.02
CA MET A 18 -0.67 8.95 0.69
C MET A 18 -0.28 7.75 -0.17
N ILE A 19 -1.09 7.47 -1.19
CA ILE A 19 -0.85 6.39 -2.15
C ILE A 19 -0.45 7.00 -3.50
N VAL A 20 0.62 6.49 -4.08
CA VAL A 20 1.11 6.91 -5.40
C VAL A 20 1.14 5.71 -6.36
N LEU A 21 0.85 5.95 -7.64
CA LEU A 21 1.08 4.96 -8.68
C LEU A 21 2.57 4.89 -8.99
N LYS A 22 3.21 3.75 -8.74
CA LYS A 22 4.63 3.50 -9.00
C LYS A 22 4.85 2.97 -10.41
N ASP A 23 3.98 2.05 -10.86
CA ASP A 23 4.06 1.44 -12.18
C ASP A 23 2.65 1.05 -12.67
N GLY A 24 2.30 1.46 -13.90
CA GLY A 24 1.04 1.13 -14.56
C GLY A 24 1.11 -0.09 -15.50
N ASN A 25 2.31 -0.63 -15.73
CA ASN A 25 2.56 -1.82 -16.53
C ASN A 25 3.48 -2.78 -15.76
N TYR A 26 3.13 -3.04 -14.51
CA TYR A 26 3.95 -3.85 -13.63
C TYR A 26 4.19 -5.24 -14.22
N LYS A 27 5.46 -5.66 -14.19
CA LYS A 27 5.95 -6.92 -14.78
C LYS A 27 5.62 -7.09 -16.27
N ASN A 28 5.36 -5.99 -16.99
CA ASN A 28 4.90 -6.00 -18.37
C ASN A 28 3.57 -6.77 -18.58
N ARG A 29 2.68 -6.74 -17.57
CA ARG A 29 1.38 -7.44 -17.58
C ARG A 29 0.18 -6.49 -17.51
N ASN A 30 0.39 -5.18 -17.64
CA ASN A 30 -0.62 -4.15 -17.41
C ASN A 30 -1.27 -4.25 -16.02
N GLU A 31 -0.50 -4.69 -15.03
CA GLU A 31 -0.90 -4.72 -13.62
C GLU A 31 -0.55 -3.37 -12.98
N LEU A 32 -1.37 -2.89 -12.04
CA LEU A 32 -1.05 -1.67 -11.30
C LEU A 32 -0.20 -2.01 -10.09
N TYR A 33 0.88 -1.24 -9.91
CA TYR A 33 1.68 -1.27 -8.71
C TYR A 33 1.65 0.11 -8.04
N LEU A 34 1.05 0.14 -6.87
CA LEU A 34 0.92 1.31 -6.02
C LEU A 34 1.97 1.26 -4.92
N LYS A 35 2.36 2.42 -4.42
CA LYS A 35 3.21 2.55 -3.24
C LYS A 35 2.53 3.43 -2.21
N HIS A 36 2.47 2.95 -0.99
CA HIS A 36 2.14 3.76 0.16
C HIS A 36 3.39 4.51 0.61
N SER A 37 3.31 5.84 0.63
CA SER A 37 4.36 6.70 1.20
C SER A 37 4.31 6.57 2.73
N TYR A 38 4.96 5.54 3.25
CA TYR A 38 5.00 5.25 4.69
C TYR A 38 5.70 6.37 5.46
N GLY A 39 4.92 7.07 6.28
CA GLY A 39 5.38 8.15 7.17
C GLY A 39 5.37 7.77 8.65
N GLY A 40 5.51 6.48 8.98
CA GLY A 40 5.43 5.97 10.36
C GLY A 40 4.01 5.60 10.83
N VAL A 41 3.04 5.58 9.91
CA VAL A 41 1.67 5.13 10.14
C VAL A 41 1.34 4.04 9.12
N GLU A 42 0.93 2.88 9.61
CA GLU A 42 0.57 1.73 8.77
C GLU A 42 -0.81 1.89 8.14
N LEU A 43 -1.02 1.20 7.01
CA LEU A 43 -2.36 1.06 6.45
C LEU A 43 -3.19 0.11 7.31
N LYS A 44 -4.47 0.46 7.49
CA LYS A 44 -5.44 -0.50 7.98
C LYS A 44 -5.69 -1.55 6.90
N THR A 45 -5.31 -2.80 7.17
CA THR A 45 -5.36 -3.91 6.19
C THR A 45 -6.72 -4.08 5.54
N ASN A 46 -7.81 -4.00 6.32
CA ASN A 46 -9.17 -4.17 5.80
C ASN A 46 -9.51 -3.10 4.74
N PHE A 47 -9.17 -1.83 5.02
CA PHE A 47 -9.38 -0.74 4.06
C PHE A 47 -8.49 -0.88 2.82
N ALA A 48 -7.25 -1.36 2.99
CA ALA A 48 -6.36 -1.62 1.86
C ALA A 48 -6.92 -2.73 0.97
N GLN A 49 -7.43 -3.82 1.54
CA GLN A 49 -8.08 -4.91 0.81
C GLN A 49 -9.32 -4.41 0.04
N ASP A 50 -10.23 -3.70 0.71
CA ASP A 50 -11.41 -3.12 0.05
C ASP A 50 -11.02 -2.16 -1.09
N THR A 51 -9.97 -1.36 -0.88
CA THR A 51 -9.44 -0.45 -1.90
C THR A 51 -8.92 -1.21 -3.12
N LEU A 52 -8.16 -2.28 -2.94
CA LEU A 52 -7.65 -3.11 -4.04
C LEU A 52 -8.79 -3.77 -4.81
N THR A 53 -9.83 -4.25 -4.11
CA THR A 53 -11.03 -4.81 -4.73
C THR A 53 -11.74 -3.78 -5.60
N ASN A 54 -11.94 -2.56 -5.10
CA ASN A 54 -12.55 -1.47 -5.86
C ASN A 54 -11.68 -1.04 -7.04
N LEU A 55 -10.36 -0.95 -6.87
CA LEU A 55 -9.44 -0.62 -7.95
C LEU A 55 -9.44 -1.69 -9.04
N TYR A 56 -9.51 -2.98 -8.68
CA TYR A 56 -9.64 -4.05 -9.66
C TYR A 56 -10.94 -3.92 -10.45
N GLN A 57 -12.05 -3.52 -9.82
CA GLN A 57 -13.30 -3.32 -10.55
C GLN A 57 -13.19 -2.24 -11.62
N LEU A 58 -12.37 -1.21 -11.41
CA LEU A 58 -12.11 -0.14 -12.37
C LEU A 58 -11.06 -0.53 -13.41
N TRP A 59 -9.96 -1.15 -12.98
CA TRP A 59 -8.79 -1.46 -13.83
C TRP A 59 -8.91 -2.79 -14.58
N LYS A 60 -9.67 -3.74 -14.05
CA LYS A 60 -9.90 -5.11 -14.57
C LYS A 60 -8.65 -5.98 -14.73
N ARG A 61 -7.53 -5.60 -14.10
CA ARG A 61 -6.29 -6.39 -14.00
C ARG A 61 -5.81 -6.41 -12.55
N PRO A 62 -4.94 -7.36 -12.17
CA PRO A 62 -4.38 -7.41 -10.83
C PRO A 62 -3.79 -6.09 -10.37
N VAL A 63 -3.96 -5.82 -9.07
CA VAL A 63 -3.59 -4.57 -8.41
C VAL A 63 -2.74 -4.91 -7.20
N HIS A 64 -1.65 -4.17 -7.02
CA HIS A 64 -0.68 -4.37 -5.95
C HIS A 64 -0.44 -3.06 -5.21
N ILE A 65 -0.25 -3.12 -3.90
CA ILE A 65 0.21 -1.99 -3.09
C ILE A 65 1.35 -2.42 -2.16
N GLU A 66 2.48 -1.73 -2.28
CA GLU A 66 3.62 -1.83 -1.38
C GLU A 66 3.37 -0.92 -0.17
N THR A 67 3.47 -1.47 1.04
CA THR A 67 3.38 -0.72 2.31
C THR A 67 4.31 -1.34 3.34
N VAL A 68 4.49 -0.68 4.48
CA VAL A 68 5.12 -1.28 5.67
C VAL A 68 4.02 -1.75 6.61
N LEU A 69 4.13 -2.97 7.13
CA LEU A 69 3.27 -3.57 8.16
C LEU A 69 4.15 -4.33 9.15
N SER A 70 4.00 -4.07 10.45
CA SER A 70 4.82 -4.67 11.50
C SER A 70 6.32 -4.58 11.19
N ASP A 71 6.76 -3.40 10.73
CA ASP A 71 8.14 -3.12 10.32
C ASP A 71 8.68 -3.94 9.14
N HIS A 72 7.81 -4.66 8.42
CA HIS A 72 8.17 -5.37 7.19
C HIS A 72 7.57 -4.72 5.95
N VAL A 73 8.38 -4.56 4.91
CA VAL A 73 7.90 -4.23 3.58
C VAL A 73 7.01 -5.36 3.11
N THR A 74 5.75 -5.03 2.89
CA THR A 74 4.68 -5.96 2.59
C THR A 74 3.94 -5.49 1.33
N ILE A 75 3.73 -6.41 0.40
CA ILE A 75 2.93 -6.21 -0.79
C ILE A 75 1.57 -6.87 -0.59
N LEU A 76 0.52 -6.07 -0.57
CA LEU A 76 -0.85 -6.54 -0.64
C LEU A 76 -1.28 -6.58 -2.10
N SER A 77 -1.87 -7.70 -2.53
CA SER A 77 -2.27 -7.92 -3.92
C SER A 77 -3.71 -8.40 -3.99
N PHE A 78 -4.41 -8.05 -5.06
CA PHE A 78 -5.71 -8.61 -5.41
C PHE A 78 -5.76 -8.93 -6.90
N ASP A 79 -6.13 -10.16 -7.25
CA ASP A 79 -6.16 -10.65 -8.63
C ASP A 79 -7.57 -10.72 -9.24
N GLY A 80 -8.58 -10.29 -8.49
CA GLY A 80 -10.00 -10.40 -8.87
C GLY A 80 -10.75 -11.51 -8.16
N HIS A 81 -10.05 -12.44 -7.50
CA HIS A 81 -10.64 -13.55 -6.77
C HIS A 81 -10.16 -13.57 -5.32
N GLU A 82 -8.86 -13.42 -5.09
CA GLU A 82 -8.28 -13.55 -3.76
C GLU A 82 -7.28 -12.44 -3.42
N HIS A 83 -7.19 -12.14 -2.12
CA HIS A 83 -6.16 -11.28 -1.58
C HIS A 83 -4.92 -12.10 -1.24
N ARG A 84 -3.75 -11.63 -1.66
CA ARG A 84 -2.45 -12.20 -1.29
C ARG A 84 -1.59 -11.18 -0.57
N VAL A 85 -0.85 -11.66 0.41
CA VAL A 85 0.10 -10.87 1.19
C VAL A 85 1.49 -11.48 0.99
N THR A 86 2.47 -10.67 0.62
CA THR A 86 3.86 -11.11 0.46
C THR A 86 4.77 -10.16 1.21
N GLN A 87 5.55 -10.69 2.15
CA GLN A 87 6.60 -9.95 2.84
C GLN A 87 7.91 -10.12 2.07
N THR A 88 8.60 -9.01 1.80
CA THR A 88 9.83 -9.02 1.00
C THR A 88 11.07 -8.76 1.85
N GLU A 89 11.06 -7.75 2.72
CA GLU A 89 12.24 -7.30 3.48
C GLU A 89 11.82 -6.66 4.82
N GLU A 90 12.66 -6.74 5.85
CA GLU A 90 12.50 -5.98 7.10
C GLU A 90 13.02 -4.56 6.89
N VAL A 91 12.28 -3.56 7.38
CA VAL A 91 12.71 -2.17 7.31
C VAL A 91 13.83 -1.98 8.33
N VAL A 92 15.08 -2.06 7.88
CA VAL A 92 16.23 -1.74 8.73
C VAL A 92 16.19 -0.24 9.03
N ALA A 93 15.99 0.09 10.31
CA ALA A 93 15.95 1.45 10.85
C ALA A 93 17.29 2.19 10.74
#